data_AF-A0A2S9GB60-F1
#
_entry.id   AF-A0A2S9GB60-F1
#
_cell.length_a   1.000
_cell.length_b   1.000
_cell.length_c   1.000
_cell.angle_alpha   90.00
_cell.angle_beta   90.00
_cell.angle_gamma   90.00
#
_symmetry.space_group_name_H-M   'P 1'
#
loop_
_entity.id
_entity.type
_entity.pdbx_description
1 polymer ?
#
loop_
_entity_poly.entity_id
_entity_poly.type
_entity_poly.pdbx_seq_one_letter_code
_entity_poly.pdbx_strand_id
1 'polypeptide(L)' 'HYSPNYVRLLEHGDAEDVGDTMAAGDESAVLARLHRYRDAGVTDLAARVVPLGDDVATRTASRERTQKFLASLGPRL' A
#
# COMPACT_ATOMS: atom_id res chain seq x y z
N HIS A 1 -15.34 -10.06 -4.38
CA HIS A 1 -15.13 -9.96 -5.84
C HIS A 1 -14.14 -8.82 -6.07
N TYR A 2 -12.99 -9.08 -6.67
CA TYR A 2 -11.94 -8.07 -6.86
C TYR A 2 -12.28 -7.14 -8.03
N SER A 3 -11.83 -5.88 -7.98
CA SER A 3 -12.06 -4.96 -9.11
C SER A 3 -11.25 -5.43 -10.35
N PRO A 4 -11.76 -5.25 -11.58
CA PRO A 4 -11.04 -5.66 -12.80
C PRO A 4 -9.63 -5.06 -12.92
N ASN A 5 -9.44 -3.84 -12.40
CA ASN A 5 -8.13 -3.19 -12.40
C ASN A 5 -7.16 -3.80 -11.36
N TYR A 6 -7.69 -4.40 -10.30
CA TYR A 6 -6.91 -5.10 -9.28
C TYR A 6 -6.44 -6.46 -9.79
N VAL A 7 -7.30 -7.18 -10.51
CA VAL A 7 -6.97 -8.45 -11.17
C VAL A 7 -5.84 -8.25 -12.19
N ARG A 8 -5.92 -7.24 -13.05
CA ARG A 8 -4.86 -6.92 -14.03
C ARG A 8 -3.51 -6.57 -13.39
N LEU A 9 -3.53 -5.99 -12.20
CA LEU A 9 -2.30 -5.67 -11.48
C LEU A 9 -1.64 -6.95 -10.94
N LEU A 10 -2.44 -7.91 -10.45
CA LEU A 10 -1.97 -9.22 -10.00
C LEU A 10 -1.45 -10.08 -11.17
N GLU A 11 -2.03 -9.96 -12.36
CA GLU A 11 -1.55 -10.65 -13.57
C GLU A 11 -0.20 -10.11 -14.09
N HIS A 12 0.28 -8.98 -13.56
CA HIS A 12 1.54 -8.34 -13.98
C HIS A 12 2.61 -8.27 -12.88
N GLY A 13 2.24 -8.44 -11.61
CA GLY A 13 3.19 -8.68 -10.53
C GLY A 13 3.34 -10.17 -10.32
N ASP A 14 4.56 -10.69 -10.13
CA ASP A 14 4.85 -12.06 -9.67
C ASP A 14 4.30 -12.32 -8.24
N ALA A 15 3.05 -11.99 -7.97
CA ALA A 15 2.40 -12.09 -6.67
C ALA A 15 1.36 -13.21 -6.71
N GLU A 16 1.70 -14.35 -6.12
CA GLU A 16 0.82 -15.52 -6.04
C GLU A 16 -0.36 -15.32 -5.06
N ASP A 17 -0.26 -14.37 -4.11
CA ASP A 17 -1.33 -14.00 -3.18
C ASP A 17 -1.36 -12.48 -2.87
N VAL A 18 -2.55 -11.94 -2.60
CA VAL A 18 -2.79 -10.55 -2.17
C VAL A 18 -2.00 -10.19 -0.91
N GLY A 19 -1.83 -11.16 -0.01
CA GLY A 19 -1.02 -11.03 1.21
C GLY A 19 0.45 -10.71 0.93
N ASP A 20 0.97 -11.16 -0.22
CA ASP A 20 2.37 -10.98 -0.60
C ASP A 20 2.66 -9.63 -1.24
N THR A 21 1.68 -8.74 -1.40
CA THR A 21 1.92 -7.36 -1.90
C THR A 21 1.35 -6.28 -0.98
N MET A 22 0.59 -6.68 0.04
CA MET A 22 -0.09 -5.73 0.91
C MET A 22 0.83 -5.19 2.01
N ALA A 23 1.03 -3.87 2.02
CA ALA A 23 1.53 -3.14 3.18
C ALA A 23 0.35 -2.74 4.06
N ALA A 24 0.02 -3.54 5.07
CA ALA A 24 -1.09 -3.28 5.99
C ALA A 24 -0.66 -3.46 7.45
N GLY A 25 -1.34 -2.73 8.34
CA GLY A 25 -1.01 -2.67 9.76
C GLY A 25 -0.77 -1.22 10.19
N ASP A 26 0.01 -1.06 11.26
CA ASP A 26 0.46 0.26 11.70
C ASP A 26 1.54 0.85 10.77
N GLU A 27 1.96 2.08 11.06
CA GLU A 27 2.99 2.79 10.30
C GLU A 27 4.32 2.03 10.24
N SER A 28 4.68 1.28 11.28
CA SER A 28 5.93 0.52 11.34
C SER A 28 5.87 -0.70 10.40
N ALA A 29 4.75 -1.41 10.38
CA ALA A 29 4.51 -2.53 9.48
C ALA A 29 4.54 -2.07 8.01
N VAL A 30 3.89 -0.93 7.71
CA VAL A 30 3.92 -0.33 6.37
C VAL A 30 5.34 0.05 5.97
N LEU A 31 6.10 0.72 6.84
CA LEU A 31 7.48 1.11 6.57
C LEU A 31 8.39 -0.10 6.32
N ALA A 32 8.28 -1.14 7.14
CA ALA A 32 9.05 -2.38 6.97
C ALA A 32 8.76 -3.03 5.61
N ARG A 33 7.51 -2.99 5.13
CA ARG A 33 7.16 -3.51 3.81
C ARG A 33 7.79 -2.67 2.69
N LEU A 34 7.73 -1.35 2.79
CA LEU A 34 8.35 -0.43 1.82
C LEU A 34 9.86 -0.63 1.74
N HIS A 35 10.54 -0.82 2.88
CA HIS A 35 11.97 -1.15 2.89
C HIS A 35 12.28 -2.48 2.18
N ARG A 36 11.45 -3.52 2.33
CA ARG A 36 11.64 -4.76 1.59
C ARG A 36 11.55 -4.56 0.07
N TYR A 37 10.67 -3.69 -0.42
CA TYR A 37 10.61 -3.37 -1.85
C TYR A 37 11.88 -2.68 -2.33
N ARG A 38 12.36 -1.70 -1.57
CA ARG A 38 13.64 -1.03 -1.85
C ARG A 38 14.81 -2.03 -1.86
N ASP A 39 14.91 -2.87 -0.83
CA ASP A 39 16.01 -3.82 -0.68
C ASP A 39 15.97 -4.93 -1.76
N ALA A 40 14.80 -5.18 -2.36
CA ALA A 40 14.64 -6.04 -3.53
C ALA A 40 14.99 -5.35 -4.86
N GLY A 41 15.37 -4.06 -4.84
CA GLY A 41 15.77 -3.30 -6.02
C GLY A 41 14.63 -2.64 -6.80
N VAL A 42 13.44 -2.49 -6.20
CA VAL A 42 12.33 -1.76 -6.84
C VAL A 42 12.74 -0.30 -7.05
N THR A 43 12.71 0.15 -8.31
CA THR A 43 13.02 1.54 -8.70
C THR A 43 11.78 2.42 -8.77
N ASP A 44 10.64 1.84 -9.13
CA ASP A 44 9.39 2.53 -9.34
C ASP A 44 8.28 1.84 -8.54
N LEU A 45 7.59 2.60 -7.69
CA LEU A 45 6.53 2.07 -6.82
C LEU A 45 5.22 2.82 -7.05
N ALA A 46 4.21 2.09 -7.53
CA ALA A 46 2.83 2.57 -7.55
C ALA A 46 2.04 1.91 -6.42
N ALA A 47 1.51 2.72 -5.49
CA ALA A 47 0.73 2.23 -4.35
C ALA A 47 -0.68 2.82 -4.35
N ARG A 48 -1.69 1.98 -4.15
CA ARG A 48 -3.09 2.39 -3.95
C ARG A 48 -3.47 2.26 -2.48
N VAL A 49 -3.89 3.37 -1.87
CA VAL A 49 -4.43 3.34 -0.50
C VAL A 49 -5.86 2.80 -0.50
N VAL A 50 -6.10 1.75 0.27
CA VAL A 50 -7.44 1.19 0.54
C VAL A 50 -7.84 1.60 1.96
N PRO A 51 -8.67 2.65 2.13
CA PRO A 51 -9.04 3.12 3.46
C PRO A 51 -9.99 2.17 4.18
N LEU A 52 -9.88 2.12 5.51
CA LEU A 52 -10.72 1.31 6.38
C LEU A 52 -11.64 2.22 7.22
N GLY A 53 -12.85 1.73 7.47
CA GLY A 53 -13.87 2.44 8.25
C GLY A 53 -15.27 2.00 7.88
N ASP A 54 -16.19 2.16 8.82
CA ASP A 54 -17.59 1.76 8.66
C ASP A 54 -18.39 2.77 7.86
N ASP A 55 -17.97 4.04 7.88
CA ASP A 55 -18.63 5.16 7.22
C ASP A 55 -17.66 6.00 6.35
N VAL A 56 -18.21 7.02 5.69
CA VAL A 56 -17.44 7.89 4.79
C VAL A 56 -16.41 8.73 5.55
N ALA A 57 -16.73 9.18 6.76
CA ALA A 57 -15.87 10.05 7.55
C ALA A 57 -14.63 9.28 8.05
N THR A 58 -14.85 8.09 8.59
CA THR A 58 -13.79 7.17 9.06
C THR A 58 -12.89 6.72 7.92
N ARG A 59 -13.44 6.39 6.74
CA ARG A 59 -12.64 6.08 5.55
C ARG A 59 -11.83 7.28 5.05
N THR A 60 -12.41 8.48 5.09
CA THR A 60 -11.70 9.72 4.74
C THR A 60 -10.52 9.96 5.68
N ALA A 61 -10.76 9.89 6.99
CA ALA A 61 -9.72 10.04 8.00
C ALA A 61 -8.63 8.96 7.89
N SER A 62 -9.00 7.70 7.62
CA SER A 62 -8.06 6.61 7.37
C SER A 62 -7.16 6.93 6.17
N ARG A 63 -7.74 7.36 5.04
CA ARG A 63 -7.00 7.72 3.84
C ARG A 63 -6.04 8.89 4.10
N GLU A 64 -6.52 9.95 4.74
CA GLU A 64 -5.71 11.14 5.03
C GLU A 64 -4.51 10.82 5.92
N ARG A 65 -4.70 10.04 6.99
CA ARG A 65 -3.60 9.57 7.85
C ARG A 65 -2.57 8.79 7.04
N THR A 66 -2.99 7.82 6.24
CA THR A 66 -2.07 7.01 5.42
C THR A 66 -1.33 7.87 4.41
N GLN A 67 -2.01 8.80 3.72
CA GLN A 67 -1.37 9.68 2.76
C GLN A 67 -0.36 10.63 3.42
N LYS A 68 -0.69 11.18 4.60
CA LYS A 68 0.21 12.02 5.37
C LYS A 68 1.44 11.24 5.85
N PHE A 69 1.24 10.01 6.33
CA PHE A 69 2.33 9.13 6.72
C PHE A 69 3.27 8.86 5.54
N LEU A 70 2.72 8.41 4.39
CA LEU A 70 3.52 8.14 3.19
C LEU A 70 4.28 9.39 2.69
N ALA A 71 3.64 10.56 2.71
CA ALA A 71 4.30 11.82 2.36
C ALA A 71 5.45 12.18 3.33
N SER A 72 5.36 11.79 4.60
CA SER A 72 6.42 12.02 5.59
C SER A 72 7.67 11.16 5.38
N LEU A 73 7.54 10.04 4.65
CA LEU A 73 8.65 9.14 4.35
C LEU A 73 9.64 9.77 3.35
N GLY A 74 9.16 10.58 2.40
CA GLY A 74 9.99 11.45 1.56
C GLY A 74 11.17 10.72 0.87
N PRO A 75 12.28 11.42 0.52
CA PRO A 75 13.44 10.84 -0.17
C PRO A 75 14.31 9.92 0.72
N ARG A 76 13.78 9.45 1.87
CA ARG A 76 14.48 8.57 2.83
C ARG A 76 14.12 7.10 2.65
N LEU A 77 13.16 6.81 1.79
CA LEU A 77 13.01 5.50 1.15
C LEU A 77 13.93 5.42 -0.06
#